data_AF-A0A7J9Z451-F1
#
_entry.id   AF-A0A7J9Z451-F1
#
_cell.length_a   1.000
_cell.length_b   1.000
_cell.length_c   1.000
_cell.angle_alpha   90.00
_cell.angle_beta   90.00
_cell.angle_gamma   90.00
#
_symmetry.space_group_name_H-M   'P 1'
#
loop_
_entity.id
_entity.type
_entity.pdbx_description
1 polymer ?
#
loop_
_entity_poly.entity_id
_entity_poly.type
_entity_poly.pdbx_seq_one_letter_code
_entity_poly.pdbx_strand_id
1 'polypeptide(L)'
;MSGPWLHPAFVMAPAVSCHFGPVTCCRQLGPVVWWLCLREPESGVNTWNGQLTWRPRRDIAACPMETCPVVLTEPGGAGVRTTRQERPGPATENTLVRSSFVPLYYQLQEILKEQIESGVWGPGDALPSEPTLATRYQVSRVVVRQALAILEDDHQIVRIRGRGTFVTEPKIDMPAGGLSRLLTEARDPELCILVLDKSHPVVEQSIRTHLDARDDDDILRVTTLLSLRDKPLAITYSFFRRDDVDWLDRRTQAGRALASDLTLAEHDLELSTSHVSIETSHCGQFEADRFGIAVRSGVFLVHSTEYVPTPGGSRPLEFARAEYRGDMVQFRLCSNTEACWFSTGLTVR
;
A
#
# COMPACT_ATOMS: atom_id res chain seq x y z
N MET A 1 40.90 -16.99 38.04
CA MET A 1 41.30 -17.89 36.94
C MET A 1 40.36 -17.59 35.77
N SER A 2 40.57 -16.54 34.98
CA SER A 2 41.50 -16.41 33.83
C SER A 2 41.20 -17.34 32.64
N GLY A 3 40.19 -16.95 31.83
CA GLY A 3 40.04 -17.11 30.37
C GLY A 3 40.00 -18.51 29.73
N PRO A 4 39.71 -18.63 28.41
CA PRO A 4 39.50 -17.55 27.44
C PRO A 4 38.24 -17.66 26.55
N TRP A 5 37.91 -16.49 26.00
CA TRP A 5 36.97 -16.21 24.93
C TRP A 5 37.56 -16.60 23.56
N LEU A 6 36.74 -17.14 22.66
CA LEU A 6 37.09 -17.36 21.25
C LEU A 6 36.13 -16.55 20.35
N HIS A 7 36.70 -15.52 19.72
CA HIS A 7 36.13 -14.79 18.58
C HIS A 7 36.26 -15.60 17.28
N PRO A 8 35.29 -15.56 16.36
CA PRO A 8 35.54 -15.92 14.98
C PRO A 8 36.20 -14.77 14.22
N ALA A 9 37.27 -15.12 13.50
CA ALA A 9 38.16 -14.25 12.76
C ALA A 9 37.48 -13.63 11.52
N PHE A 10 37.65 -12.31 11.40
CA PHE A 10 37.41 -11.53 10.19
C PHE A 10 38.52 -11.83 9.18
N VAL A 11 38.18 -12.30 7.98
CA VAL A 11 39.12 -12.44 6.86
C VAL A 11 38.88 -11.26 5.90
N MET A 12 39.85 -10.34 5.85
CA MET A 12 39.97 -9.27 4.86
C MET A 12 40.76 -9.75 3.64
N ALA A 13 40.29 -9.40 2.43
CA ALA A 13 41.05 -9.38 1.18
C ALA A 13 40.43 -8.30 0.25
N PRO A 14 41.14 -7.75 -0.75
CA PRO A 14 41.70 -6.41 -0.65
C PRO A 14 40.96 -5.32 -1.45
N ALA A 15 41.25 -4.08 -1.07
CA ALA A 15 40.79 -2.84 -1.68
C ALA A 15 41.33 -2.65 -3.10
N VAL A 16 40.44 -2.28 -4.04
CA VAL A 16 40.81 -1.66 -5.31
C VAL A 16 40.53 -0.16 -5.19
N SER A 17 41.61 0.60 -5.14
CA SER A 17 41.64 2.05 -5.18
C SER A 17 41.48 2.56 -6.62
N CYS A 18 40.49 3.40 -6.88
CA CYS A 18 40.47 4.30 -8.05
C CYS A 18 40.45 5.76 -7.57
N HIS A 19 41.42 6.51 -8.07
CA HIS A 19 41.66 7.93 -7.77
C HIS A 19 40.60 8.85 -8.37
N PHE A 20 40.37 9.96 -7.66
CA PHE A 20 39.56 11.12 -8.03
C PHE A 20 40.18 11.97 -9.16
N GLY A 21 39.31 12.59 -9.98
CA GLY A 21 39.59 13.71 -10.88
C GLY A 21 38.27 14.35 -11.38
N PRO A 22 38.20 15.66 -11.70
CA PRO A 22 37.21 16.55 -11.09
C PRO A 22 35.95 16.90 -11.91
N VAL A 23 34.93 17.25 -11.12
CA VAL A 23 33.73 18.09 -11.33
C VAL A 23 33.56 18.78 -12.71
N THR A 24 32.40 18.54 -13.34
CA THR A 24 31.69 19.60 -14.06
C THR A 24 30.19 19.47 -13.83
N CYS A 25 29.62 20.55 -13.29
CA CYS A 25 28.20 20.76 -13.02
C CYS A 25 27.42 20.79 -14.34
N CYS A 26 26.42 19.91 -14.50
CA CYS A 26 25.38 20.15 -15.48
C CYS A 26 24.01 19.77 -14.92
N ARG A 27 23.15 20.79 -14.89
CA ARG A 27 21.73 20.80 -14.53
C ARG A 27 20.95 19.67 -15.23
N GLN A 28 20.12 19.00 -14.42
CA GLN A 28 18.66 18.94 -14.56
C GLN A 28 18.12 18.42 -15.90
N LEU A 29 17.56 17.21 -15.88
CA LEU A 29 16.21 16.89 -16.35
C LEU A 29 15.84 15.47 -15.88
N GLY A 30 14.66 15.35 -15.27
CA GLY A 30 14.08 14.11 -14.76
C GLY A 30 13.37 13.27 -15.84
N PRO A 31 12.60 12.24 -15.44
CA PRO A 31 12.74 10.88 -15.98
C PRO A 31 11.49 10.40 -16.73
N VAL A 32 11.63 9.64 -17.82
CA VAL A 32 10.61 8.67 -18.27
C VAL A 32 11.26 7.61 -19.17
N VAL A 33 10.72 6.39 -19.12
CA VAL A 33 10.82 5.27 -20.07
C VAL A 33 11.88 4.21 -19.77
N TRP A 34 11.50 3.21 -18.96
CA TRP A 34 11.99 1.84 -19.11
C TRP A 34 10.77 0.92 -19.28
N TRP A 35 10.56 0.46 -20.51
CA TRP A 35 9.81 -0.75 -20.83
C TRP A 35 10.78 -1.78 -21.39
N LEU A 36 10.44 -3.05 -21.15
CA LEU A 36 11.17 -4.28 -21.44
C LEU A 36 11.99 -4.30 -22.74
N CYS A 37 13.17 -4.91 -22.67
CA CYS A 37 13.75 -5.63 -23.80
C CYS A 37 14.33 -6.97 -23.33
N LEU A 38 13.52 -8.02 -23.46
CA LEU A 38 14.00 -9.40 -23.58
C LEU A 38 14.65 -9.54 -24.97
N ARG A 39 15.91 -9.96 -25.02
CA ARG A 39 16.52 -10.57 -26.21
C ARG A 39 17.40 -11.72 -25.78
N GLU A 40 16.99 -12.92 -26.19
CA GLU A 40 17.87 -14.09 -26.28
C GLU A 40 18.95 -13.85 -27.35
N PRO A 41 20.10 -14.52 -27.26
CA PRO A 41 21.24 -14.28 -28.13
C PRO A 41 21.15 -15.13 -29.39
N GLU A 42 21.18 -14.51 -30.57
CA GLU A 42 21.54 -15.22 -31.80
C GLU A 42 22.91 -14.79 -32.29
N SER A 43 23.76 -15.81 -32.41
CA SER A 43 24.96 -15.89 -33.21
C SER A 43 24.71 -15.47 -34.66
N GLY A 44 25.60 -14.66 -35.24
CA GLY A 44 25.57 -14.42 -36.67
C GLY A 44 26.37 -13.20 -37.09
N VAL A 45 27.65 -13.41 -37.36
CA VAL A 45 28.49 -12.50 -38.14
C VAL A 45 27.80 -12.23 -39.47
N ASN A 46 27.62 -10.96 -39.85
CA ASN A 46 27.86 -10.47 -41.21
C ASN A 46 27.90 -8.94 -41.24
N THR A 47 29.07 -8.44 -41.63
CA THR A 47 29.35 -7.05 -42.03
C THR A 47 28.46 -6.63 -43.19
N TRP A 48 27.96 -5.38 -43.23
CA TRP A 48 27.98 -4.54 -44.43
C TRP A 48 27.69 -3.07 -44.09
N ASN A 49 28.44 -2.19 -44.75
CA ASN A 49 28.46 -0.73 -44.63
C ASN A 49 27.20 -0.09 -45.25
N GLY A 50 26.66 0.96 -44.61
CA GLY A 50 25.64 1.82 -45.20
C GLY A 50 25.33 3.04 -44.35
N GLN A 51 25.90 4.20 -44.71
CA GLN A 51 25.50 5.51 -44.20
C GLN A 51 24.05 5.82 -44.60
N LEU A 52 23.20 6.23 -43.66
CA LEU A 52 21.88 6.78 -43.93
C LEU A 52 21.81 8.23 -43.45
N THR A 53 21.79 9.13 -44.43
CA THR A 53 21.55 10.57 -44.31
C THR A 53 20.08 10.88 -44.05
N TRP A 54 19.80 11.71 -43.05
CA TRP A 54 18.47 12.26 -42.77
C TRP A 54 18.06 13.35 -43.78
N ARG A 55 16.86 13.26 -44.34
CA ARG A 55 16.14 14.37 -45.02
C ARG A 55 14.72 14.50 -44.45
N PRO A 56 14.27 15.70 -44.06
CA PRO A 56 12.89 15.91 -43.63
C PRO A 56 11.99 16.10 -44.87
N ARG A 57 10.85 15.43 -44.92
CA ARG A 57 9.75 15.78 -45.84
C ARG A 57 8.69 16.59 -45.09
N ARG A 58 8.46 17.80 -45.60
CA ARG A 58 7.21 18.55 -45.47
C ARG A 58 6.09 17.73 -46.11
N ASP A 59 4.90 17.78 -45.52
CA ASP A 59 3.64 18.10 -46.19
C ASP A 59 2.52 18.20 -45.15
N ILE A 60 2.08 19.44 -44.90
CA ILE A 60 0.89 19.79 -44.11
C ILE A 60 -0.16 20.21 -45.15
N ALA A 61 -1.31 19.55 -45.13
CA ALA A 61 -2.49 19.97 -45.88
C ALA A 61 -3.65 20.26 -44.92
N ALA A 62 -4.29 21.39 -45.18
CA ALA A 62 -5.30 22.08 -44.39
C ALA A 62 -6.73 21.56 -44.60
N CYS A 63 -7.64 21.89 -43.67
CA CYS A 63 -9.06 22.17 -43.93
C CYS A 63 -9.71 22.83 -42.66
N PRO A 64 -10.87 23.50 -42.74
CA PRO A 64 -10.94 24.97 -42.74
C PRO A 64 -11.82 25.58 -41.63
N MET A 65 -11.63 26.87 -41.37
CA MET A 65 -12.52 27.74 -40.61
C MET A 65 -13.62 28.32 -41.51
N GLU A 66 -14.86 28.30 -41.02
CA GLU A 66 -15.98 29.25 -41.25
C GLU A 66 -17.14 28.73 -40.37
N THR A 67 -17.65 29.43 -39.35
CA THR A 67 -18.57 30.58 -39.46
C THR A 67 -18.65 31.43 -38.16
N CYS A 68 -18.56 32.75 -38.36
CA CYS A 68 -19.07 33.97 -37.65
C CYS A 68 -20.04 33.88 -36.44
N PRO A 69 -20.27 35.00 -35.67
CA PRO A 69 -19.84 36.40 -35.90
C PRO A 69 -19.24 37.15 -34.70
N VAL A 70 -18.44 38.16 -35.04
CA VAL A 70 -18.03 39.29 -34.18
C VAL A 70 -19.05 40.41 -34.35
N VAL A 71 -19.52 41.01 -33.24
CA VAL A 71 -20.26 42.27 -33.24
C VAL A 71 -19.46 43.31 -32.44
N LEU A 72 -19.15 44.43 -33.09
CA LEU A 72 -18.59 45.64 -32.50
C LEU A 72 -19.73 46.63 -32.22
N THR A 73 -19.81 47.16 -31.01
CA THR A 73 -20.40 48.48 -30.71
C THR A 73 -19.69 49.12 -29.51
N GLU A 74 -19.32 50.40 -29.65
CA GLU A 74 -18.90 51.29 -28.54
C GLU A 74 -20.08 52.17 -28.03
N PRO A 75 -19.90 53.17 -27.14
CA PRO A 75 -20.06 53.04 -25.69
C PRO A 75 -21.18 53.96 -25.12
N GLY A 76 -21.64 53.65 -23.90
CA GLY A 76 -22.36 54.59 -23.05
C GLY A 76 -23.74 54.12 -22.56
N GLY A 77 -23.86 53.90 -21.25
CA GLY A 77 -25.15 53.65 -20.61
C GLY A 77 -25.01 52.91 -19.28
N ALA A 78 -25.10 53.64 -18.18
CA ALA A 78 -25.09 53.11 -16.82
C ALA A 78 -26.23 52.10 -16.59
N GLY A 79 -25.93 50.97 -15.93
CA GLY A 79 -26.96 49.98 -15.60
C GLY A 79 -26.44 48.80 -14.79
N VAL A 80 -26.53 48.92 -13.46
CA VAL A 80 -26.79 47.87 -12.46
C VAL A 80 -25.90 46.61 -12.50
N ARG A 81 -24.94 46.56 -11.57
CA ARG A 81 -24.24 45.33 -11.17
C ARG A 81 -25.21 44.37 -10.49
N THR A 82 -25.58 43.29 -11.15
CA THR A 82 -26.13 42.09 -10.48
C THR A 82 -24.97 41.26 -9.96
N THR A 83 -24.57 41.54 -8.72
CA THR A 83 -23.77 40.58 -7.94
C THR A 83 -24.60 39.33 -7.74
N ARG A 84 -24.22 38.23 -8.40
CA ARG A 84 -24.69 36.89 -8.09
C ARG A 84 -24.25 36.59 -6.66
N GLN A 85 -25.14 36.83 -5.70
CA GLN A 85 -24.98 36.37 -4.33
C GLN A 85 -24.88 34.85 -4.35
N GLU A 86 -23.67 34.35 -4.14
CA GLU A 86 -23.48 33.01 -3.61
C GLU A 86 -24.21 32.95 -2.27
N ARG A 87 -25.27 32.14 -2.22
CA ARG A 87 -25.89 31.76 -0.96
C ARG A 87 -24.90 30.86 -0.23
N PRO A 88 -24.44 31.21 0.99
CA PRO A 88 -23.75 30.22 1.80
C PRO A 88 -24.79 29.20 2.27
N GLY A 89 -24.65 27.95 1.83
CA GLY A 89 -25.27 26.81 2.50
C GLY A 89 -24.74 26.70 3.94
N PRO A 90 -25.39 25.92 4.82
CA PRO A 90 -25.02 25.89 6.24
C PRO A 90 -23.64 25.23 6.39
N ALA A 91 -22.61 26.04 6.59
CA ALA A 91 -21.30 25.60 7.02
C ALA A 91 -21.29 25.53 8.55
N THR A 92 -21.02 24.36 9.11
CA THR A 92 -20.59 24.23 10.50
C THR A 92 -19.33 25.08 10.68
N GLU A 93 -19.36 26.04 11.61
CA GLU A 93 -18.26 26.97 11.84
C GLU A 93 -17.03 26.24 12.41
N ASN A 94 -16.09 25.87 11.53
CA ASN A 94 -14.75 25.34 11.86
C ASN A 94 -13.89 26.40 12.57
N THR A 95 -14.27 26.79 13.78
CA THR A 95 -13.64 27.86 14.56
C THR A 95 -12.84 27.29 15.72
N LEU A 96 -11.57 27.72 15.84
CA LEU A 96 -10.70 27.33 16.96
C LEU A 96 -11.13 28.02 18.27
N VAL A 97 -11.31 27.23 19.32
CA VAL A 97 -11.74 27.69 20.64
C VAL A 97 -10.52 27.82 21.57
N ARG A 98 -10.06 29.07 21.77
CA ARG A 98 -8.84 29.36 22.57
C ARG A 98 -9.02 29.16 24.09
N SER A 99 -10.25 29.18 24.58
CA SER A 99 -10.58 28.94 25.99
C SER A 99 -10.72 27.45 26.34
N SER A 100 -10.65 26.56 25.35
CA SER A 100 -10.75 25.12 25.55
C SER A 100 -9.47 24.57 26.20
N PHE A 101 -9.61 23.48 26.95
CA PHE A 101 -8.47 22.70 27.46
C PHE A 101 -7.75 21.95 26.33
N VAL A 102 -8.40 21.75 25.17
CA VAL A 102 -7.80 21.10 24.01
C VAL A 102 -6.79 22.07 23.36
N PRO A 103 -5.52 21.67 23.14
CA PRO A 103 -4.53 22.52 22.48
C PRO A 103 -4.93 22.94 21.06
N LEU A 104 -4.56 24.16 20.65
CA LEU A 104 -4.93 24.70 19.32
C LEU A 104 -4.42 23.87 18.14
N TYR A 105 -3.27 23.23 18.26
CA TYR A 105 -2.74 22.38 17.17
C TYR A 105 -3.61 21.14 16.98
N TYR A 106 -4.16 20.58 18.06
CA TYR A 106 -5.02 19.41 18.02
C TYR A 106 -6.39 19.78 17.44
N GLN A 107 -6.97 20.89 17.89
CA GLN A 107 -8.22 21.41 17.30
C GLN A 107 -8.07 21.69 15.80
N LEU A 108 -6.94 22.27 15.38
CA LEU A 108 -6.67 22.52 13.97
C LEU A 108 -6.51 21.21 13.19
N GLN A 109 -5.85 20.21 13.77
CA GLN A 109 -5.71 18.90 13.14
C GLN A 109 -7.08 18.24 12.90
N GLU A 110 -7.99 18.23 13.87
CA GLU A 110 -9.34 17.69 13.70
C GLU A 110 -10.13 18.45 12.61
N ILE A 111 -10.06 19.78 12.59
CA ILE A 111 -10.70 20.61 11.54
C ILE A 111 -10.17 20.28 10.14
N LEU A 112 -8.87 20.02 10.01
CA LEU A 112 -8.26 19.66 8.72
C LEU A 112 -8.61 18.22 8.33
N LYS A 113 -8.61 17.30 9.28
CA LYS A 113 -9.02 15.91 9.10
C LYS A 113 -10.46 15.81 8.61
N GLU A 114 -11.40 16.50 9.26
CA GLU A 114 -12.81 16.53 8.84
C GLU A 114 -12.97 17.07 7.41
N GLN A 115 -12.16 18.06 7.00
CA GLN A 115 -12.17 18.57 5.63
C GLN A 115 -11.62 17.56 4.61
N ILE A 116 -10.62 16.78 4.98
CA ILE A 116 -10.11 15.68 4.15
C ILE A 116 -11.17 14.58 4.04
N GLU A 117 -11.74 14.14 5.17
CA GLU A 117 -12.74 13.07 5.23
C GLU A 117 -14.06 13.43 4.54
N SER A 118 -14.48 14.70 4.60
CA SER A 118 -15.65 15.20 3.86
C SER A 118 -15.39 15.48 2.38
N GLY A 119 -14.15 15.34 1.91
CA GLY A 119 -13.77 15.51 0.51
C GLY A 119 -13.61 16.96 0.06
N VAL A 120 -13.48 17.92 0.99
CA VAL A 120 -13.09 19.31 0.65
C VAL A 120 -11.70 19.33 0.00
N TRP A 121 -10.82 18.45 0.45
CA TRP A 121 -9.58 18.10 -0.25
C TRP A 121 -9.58 16.61 -0.54
N GLY A 122 -9.55 16.24 -1.82
CA GLY A 122 -9.53 14.87 -2.26
C GLY A 122 -8.11 14.28 -2.29
N PRO A 123 -7.98 12.95 -2.45
CA PRO A 123 -6.69 12.29 -2.62
C PRO A 123 -5.85 12.94 -3.73
N GLY A 124 -4.60 13.28 -3.42
CA GLY A 124 -3.68 13.94 -4.34
C GLY A 124 -3.79 15.47 -4.39
N ASP A 125 -4.82 16.08 -3.78
CA ASP A 125 -4.95 17.53 -3.72
C ASP A 125 -3.88 18.16 -2.84
N ALA A 126 -3.41 19.34 -3.24
CA ALA A 126 -2.46 20.12 -2.46
C ALA A 126 -3.19 20.88 -1.33
N LEU A 127 -2.74 20.69 -0.10
CA LEU A 127 -3.20 21.52 1.01
C LEU A 127 -2.64 22.96 0.86
N PRO A 128 -3.35 23.97 1.40
CA PRO A 128 -2.81 25.32 1.47
C PRO A 128 -1.48 25.35 2.24
N SER A 129 -0.59 26.27 1.85
CA SER A 129 0.74 26.39 2.47
C SER A 129 0.67 26.71 3.98
N GLU A 130 1.70 26.34 4.75
CA GLU A 130 1.76 26.63 6.19
C GLU A 130 1.45 28.11 6.53
N PRO A 131 2.01 29.11 5.82
CA PRO A 131 1.65 30.51 6.04
C PRO A 131 0.17 30.81 5.77
N THR A 132 -0.40 30.23 4.71
CA THR A 132 -1.82 30.42 4.35
C THR A 132 -2.74 29.87 5.43
N LEU A 133 -2.46 28.67 5.93
CA LEU A 133 -3.22 28.06 7.04
C LEU A 133 -3.07 28.88 8.33
N ALA A 134 -1.86 29.38 8.62
CA ALA A 134 -1.60 30.20 9.80
C ALA A 134 -2.43 31.49 9.78
N THR A 135 -2.50 32.16 8.62
CA THR A 135 -3.34 33.36 8.44
C THR A 135 -4.83 33.02 8.52
N ARG A 136 -5.27 31.95 7.83
CA ARG A 136 -6.69 31.55 7.77
C ARG A 136 -7.26 31.24 9.16
N TYR A 137 -6.51 30.50 9.96
CA TYR A 137 -6.94 30.06 11.29
C TYR A 137 -6.41 30.96 12.43
N GLN A 138 -5.71 32.06 12.09
CA GLN A 138 -5.15 33.02 13.04
C GLN A 138 -4.27 32.38 14.13
N VAL A 139 -3.46 31.38 13.75
CA VAL A 139 -2.54 30.68 14.65
C VAL A 139 -1.09 30.91 14.22
N SER A 140 -0.14 30.59 15.10
CA SER A 140 1.28 30.64 14.72
C SER A 140 1.61 29.52 13.72
N ARG A 141 2.66 29.72 12.92
CA ARG A 141 3.16 28.68 12.00
C ARG A 141 3.59 27.40 12.72
N VAL A 142 4.02 27.52 13.97
CA VAL A 142 4.41 26.37 14.81
C VAL A 142 3.19 25.48 15.10
N VAL A 143 2.04 26.09 15.41
CA VAL A 143 0.78 25.37 15.65
C VAL A 143 0.32 24.64 14.39
N VAL A 144 0.38 25.30 13.22
CA VAL A 144 0.06 24.66 11.93
C VAL A 144 0.99 23.48 11.66
N ARG A 145 2.29 23.66 11.87
CA ARG A 145 3.27 22.60 11.61
C ARG A 145 3.05 21.39 12.50
N GLN A 146 2.69 21.60 13.77
CA GLN A 146 2.32 20.53 14.70
C GLN A 146 1.05 19.80 14.25
N ALA A 147 0.00 20.54 13.87
CA ALA A 147 -1.24 19.95 13.36
C ALA A 147 -0.98 19.08 12.12
N LEU A 148 -0.21 19.61 11.17
CA LEU A 148 0.18 18.89 9.95
C LEU A 148 1.14 17.73 10.23
N ALA A 149 1.95 17.79 11.28
CA ALA A 149 2.84 16.67 11.64
C ALA A 149 2.01 15.46 12.09
N ILE A 150 0.96 15.67 12.89
CA ILE A 150 0.06 14.60 13.33
C ILE A 150 -0.65 13.97 12.12
N LEU A 151 -1.17 14.78 11.18
CA LEU A 151 -1.81 14.25 9.97
C LEU A 151 -0.83 13.48 9.07
N GLU A 152 0.44 13.88 9.05
CA GLU A 152 1.50 13.18 8.31
C GLU A 152 1.85 11.84 8.99
N ASP A 153 1.94 11.83 10.33
CA ASP A 153 2.16 10.63 11.14
C ASP A 153 0.98 9.64 11.01
N ASP A 154 -0.25 10.14 10.91
CA ASP A 154 -1.46 9.35 10.65
C ASP A 154 -1.61 8.89 9.18
N HIS A 155 -0.65 9.24 8.33
CA HIS A 155 -0.64 8.95 6.89
C HIS A 155 -1.86 9.51 6.12
N GLN A 156 -2.47 10.60 6.59
CA GLN A 156 -3.55 11.32 5.87
C GLN A 156 -3.02 12.34 4.86
N ILE A 157 -1.78 12.78 5.07
CA ILE A 157 -1.08 13.67 4.16
C ILE A 157 0.36 13.23 3.97
N VAL A 158 0.98 13.67 2.89
CA VAL A 158 2.39 13.47 2.60
C VAL A 158 3.05 14.79 2.23
N ARG A 159 4.23 15.07 2.80
CA ARG A 159 5.03 16.25 2.44
C ARG A 159 6.05 15.89 1.39
N ILE A 160 5.96 16.56 0.24
CA ILE A 160 6.94 16.42 -0.84
C ILE A 160 7.80 17.68 -0.86
N ARG A 161 9.08 17.53 -0.52
CA ARG A 161 10.03 18.64 -0.45
C ARG A 161 10.03 19.45 -1.75
N GLY A 162 9.78 20.75 -1.64
CA GLY A 162 9.73 21.68 -2.77
C GLY A 162 8.46 21.63 -3.62
N ARG A 163 7.52 20.71 -3.33
CA ARG A 163 6.22 20.63 -4.02
C ARG A 163 5.03 20.98 -3.13
N GLY A 164 5.15 20.76 -1.81
CA GLY A 164 4.10 21.09 -0.85
C GLY A 164 3.61 19.87 -0.08
N THR A 165 2.41 19.99 0.48
CA THR A 165 1.74 18.95 1.28
C THR A 165 0.52 18.48 0.51
N PHE A 166 0.33 17.18 0.39
CA PHE A 166 -0.74 16.57 -0.42
C PHE A 166 -1.54 15.58 0.42
N VAL A 167 -2.84 15.46 0.16
CA VAL A 167 -3.69 14.41 0.74
C VAL A 167 -3.28 13.05 0.18
N THR A 168 -3.13 12.05 1.04
CA THR A 168 -2.80 10.68 0.62
C THR A 168 -4.02 9.95 0.05
N GLU A 169 -3.78 8.84 -0.64
CA GLU A 169 -4.85 7.91 -0.96
C GLU A 169 -5.40 7.29 0.34
N PRO A 170 -6.72 7.04 0.43
CA PRO A 170 -7.29 6.37 1.60
C PRO A 170 -6.70 4.98 1.74
N LYS A 171 -6.62 4.51 2.99
CA LYS A 171 -6.21 3.13 3.27
C LYS A 171 -7.17 2.14 2.63
N ILE A 172 -6.61 1.06 2.14
CA ILE A 172 -7.33 -0.02 1.47
C ILE A 172 -7.90 -0.94 2.54
N ASP A 173 -9.21 -1.19 2.47
CA ASP A 173 -9.87 -2.20 3.29
C ASP A 173 -9.45 -3.58 2.79
N MET A 174 -8.73 -4.34 3.62
CA MET A 174 -8.35 -5.72 3.30
C MET A 174 -8.99 -6.70 4.27
N PRO A 175 -9.36 -7.91 3.82
CA PRO A 175 -9.74 -8.96 4.75
C PRO A 175 -8.48 -9.42 5.50
N ALA A 176 -8.54 -9.44 6.84
CA ALA A 176 -7.46 -10.00 7.64
C ALA A 176 -7.39 -11.52 7.42
N GLY A 177 -6.22 -12.05 7.09
CA GLY A 177 -6.03 -13.49 6.92
C GLY A 177 -4.82 -13.87 6.08
N GLY A 178 -4.82 -15.13 5.66
CA GLY A 178 -3.81 -15.70 4.78
C GLY A 178 -4.18 -15.67 3.31
N LEU A 179 -3.54 -16.56 2.55
CA LEU A 179 -3.76 -16.73 1.12
C LEU A 179 -5.19 -17.24 0.83
N SER A 180 -5.74 -18.14 1.63
CA SER A 180 -7.09 -18.71 1.41
C SER A 180 -8.15 -17.62 1.39
N ARG A 181 -8.00 -16.61 2.25
CA ARG A 181 -8.90 -15.43 2.33
C ARG A 181 -8.92 -14.64 1.02
N LEU A 182 -7.81 -14.60 0.30
CA LEU A 182 -7.70 -13.93 -1.00
C LEU A 182 -8.21 -14.82 -2.15
N LEU A 183 -8.39 -16.12 -1.92
CA LEU A 183 -8.85 -17.10 -2.90
C LEU A 183 -10.34 -17.47 -2.71
N THR A 184 -11.07 -16.82 -1.80
CA THR A 184 -12.49 -17.15 -1.57
C THR A 184 -13.36 -16.84 -2.79
N GLU A 185 -13.04 -15.78 -3.52
CA GLU A 185 -13.76 -15.32 -4.70
C GLU A 185 -12.78 -14.87 -5.78
N ALA A 186 -13.29 -14.63 -6.99
CA ALA A 186 -12.50 -14.03 -8.06
C ALA A 186 -11.96 -12.67 -7.61
N ARG A 187 -10.66 -12.44 -7.81
CA ARG A 187 -9.98 -11.25 -7.30
C ARG A 187 -10.17 -10.06 -8.24
N ASP A 188 -10.09 -8.86 -7.68
CA ASP A 188 -9.94 -7.63 -8.46
C ASP A 188 -8.77 -7.78 -9.46
N PRO A 189 -8.96 -7.48 -10.76
CA PRO A 189 -7.89 -7.56 -11.75
C PRO A 189 -6.66 -6.70 -11.43
N GLU A 190 -6.81 -5.64 -10.64
CA GLU A 190 -5.71 -4.77 -10.21
C GLU A 190 -4.89 -5.37 -9.05
N LEU A 191 -5.40 -6.44 -8.42
CA LEU A 191 -4.76 -7.12 -7.32
C LEU A 191 -3.92 -8.30 -7.83
N CYS A 192 -2.63 -8.27 -7.54
CA CYS A 192 -1.66 -9.27 -7.95
C CYS A 192 -1.10 -10.02 -6.74
N ILE A 193 -1.11 -11.35 -6.80
CA ILE A 193 -0.49 -12.22 -5.79
C ILE A 193 0.72 -12.90 -6.44
N LEU A 194 1.92 -12.39 -6.16
CA LEU A 194 3.18 -12.97 -6.63
C LEU A 194 3.66 -14.04 -5.65
N VAL A 195 3.90 -15.26 -6.10
CA VAL A 195 4.52 -16.30 -5.28
C VAL A 195 6.02 -16.00 -5.17
N LEU A 196 6.47 -15.64 -3.97
CA LEU A 196 7.87 -15.38 -3.66
C LEU A 196 8.66 -16.66 -3.42
N ASP A 197 8.06 -17.61 -2.69
CA ASP A 197 8.67 -18.90 -2.36
C ASP A 197 7.60 -19.99 -2.28
N LYS A 198 8.00 -21.22 -2.59
CA LYS A 198 7.22 -22.43 -2.35
C LYS A 198 8.14 -23.54 -1.86
N SER A 199 7.80 -24.15 -0.73
CA SER A 199 8.62 -25.18 -0.10
C SER A 199 7.79 -26.17 0.70
N HIS A 200 8.41 -27.30 1.06
CA HIS A 200 7.84 -28.35 1.92
C HIS A 200 8.68 -28.47 3.19
N PRO A 201 8.65 -27.47 4.09
CA PRO A 201 9.56 -27.43 5.23
C PRO A 201 9.14 -28.37 6.36
N VAL A 202 10.13 -28.82 7.14
CA VAL A 202 9.86 -29.27 8.51
C VAL A 202 9.51 -28.03 9.34
N VAL A 203 8.32 -28.02 9.93
CA VAL A 203 7.80 -26.89 10.71
C VAL A 203 7.82 -27.18 12.21
N GLU A 204 7.77 -26.11 13.00
CA GLU A 204 7.65 -26.19 14.46
C GLU A 204 6.33 -26.83 14.90
N GLN A 205 6.32 -27.40 16.11
CA GLN A 205 5.12 -28.05 16.67
C GLN A 205 3.91 -27.11 16.78
N SER A 206 4.16 -25.82 16.99
CA SER A 206 3.13 -24.77 17.04
C SER A 206 2.33 -24.72 15.74
N ILE A 207 3.01 -24.70 14.58
CA ILE A 207 2.38 -24.69 13.25
C ILE A 207 1.61 -26.00 13.01
N ARG A 208 2.18 -27.15 13.38
CA ARG A 208 1.48 -28.45 13.27
C ARG A 208 0.20 -28.47 14.10
N THR A 209 0.25 -27.91 15.30
CA THR A 209 -0.90 -27.83 16.20
C THR A 209 -1.99 -26.92 15.63
N HIS A 210 -1.63 -25.77 15.03
CA HIS A 210 -2.60 -24.91 14.34
C HIS A 210 -3.28 -25.59 13.14
N LEU A 211 -2.56 -26.47 12.44
CA LEU A 211 -3.05 -27.23 11.30
C LEU A 211 -3.68 -28.58 11.65
N ASP A 212 -3.73 -28.96 12.94
CA ASP A 212 -4.10 -30.32 13.38
C ASP A 212 -3.39 -31.39 12.54
N ALA A 213 -2.09 -31.18 12.30
CA ALA A 213 -1.25 -32.02 11.47
C ALA A 213 -0.46 -33.01 12.32
N ARG A 214 -0.30 -34.22 11.81
CA ARG A 214 0.58 -35.24 12.38
C ARG A 214 2.04 -34.92 12.10
N ASP A 215 2.95 -35.61 12.79
CA ASP A 215 4.38 -35.39 12.62
C ASP A 215 4.90 -35.80 11.23
N ASP A 216 4.25 -36.78 10.61
CA ASP A 216 4.55 -37.32 9.28
C ASP A 216 3.81 -36.61 8.14
N ASP A 217 2.85 -35.73 8.44
CA ASP A 217 2.15 -34.95 7.41
C ASP A 217 3.12 -34.01 6.70
N ASP A 218 3.05 -34.00 5.37
CA ASP A 218 3.77 -33.07 4.51
C ASP A 218 3.10 -31.69 4.57
N ILE A 219 3.90 -30.65 4.84
CA ILE A 219 3.43 -29.29 5.03
C ILE A 219 3.90 -28.43 3.86
N LEU A 220 2.95 -27.92 3.08
CA LEU A 220 3.21 -26.94 2.05
C LEU A 220 3.32 -25.54 2.67
N ARG A 221 4.40 -24.83 2.38
CA ARG A 221 4.54 -23.40 2.64
C ARG A 221 4.54 -22.61 1.34
N VAL A 222 3.63 -21.65 1.23
CA VAL A 222 3.59 -20.68 0.12
C VAL A 222 3.82 -19.29 0.69
N THR A 223 4.86 -18.60 0.22
CA THR A 223 5.11 -17.21 0.57
C THR A 223 4.69 -16.32 -0.59
N THR A 224 3.82 -15.34 -0.34
CA THR A 224 3.31 -14.46 -1.41
C THR A 224 3.51 -12.99 -1.10
N LEU A 225 3.65 -12.18 -2.15
CA LEU A 225 3.59 -10.72 -2.12
C LEU A 225 2.28 -10.29 -2.78
N LEU A 226 1.43 -9.65 -1.99
CA LEU A 226 0.19 -9.05 -2.43
C LEU A 226 0.42 -7.60 -2.82
N SER A 227 0.01 -7.21 -4.03
CA SER A 227 0.11 -5.85 -4.54
C SER A 227 -1.21 -5.38 -5.16
N LEU A 228 -1.49 -4.09 -5.08
CA LEU A 228 -2.59 -3.44 -5.79
C LEU A 228 -2.01 -2.32 -6.67
N ARG A 229 -2.27 -2.35 -7.98
CA ARG A 229 -1.70 -1.38 -8.95
C ARG A 229 -0.18 -1.20 -8.76
N ASP A 230 0.55 -2.32 -8.67
CA ASP A 230 2.00 -2.40 -8.42
C ASP A 230 2.49 -1.84 -7.08
N LYS A 231 1.59 -1.40 -6.19
CA LYS A 231 1.95 -1.02 -4.81
C LYS A 231 1.89 -2.26 -3.92
N PRO A 232 3.01 -2.69 -3.31
CA PRO A 232 3.00 -3.86 -2.45
C PRO A 232 2.29 -3.53 -1.14
N LEU A 233 1.42 -4.44 -0.69
CA LEU A 233 0.50 -4.27 0.44
C LEU A 233 0.78 -5.25 1.58
N ALA A 234 1.06 -6.51 1.25
CA ALA A 234 1.26 -7.55 2.26
C ALA A 234 2.21 -8.65 1.80
N ILE A 235 2.92 -9.25 2.75
CA ILE A 235 3.65 -10.50 2.54
C ILE A 235 3.01 -11.55 3.44
N THR A 236 2.58 -12.67 2.85
CA THR A 236 1.97 -13.78 3.59
C THR A 236 2.90 -14.99 3.59
N TYR A 237 2.96 -15.66 4.73
CA TYR A 237 3.60 -16.96 4.94
C TYR A 237 2.49 -17.95 5.29
N SER A 238 2.01 -18.66 4.27
CA SER A 238 0.84 -19.54 4.36
C SER A 238 1.27 -21.00 4.43
N PHE A 239 0.78 -21.72 5.43
CA PHE A 239 1.08 -23.12 5.69
C PHE A 239 -0.19 -23.96 5.54
N PHE A 240 -0.06 -25.10 4.88
CA PHE A 240 -1.15 -26.04 4.60
C PHE A 240 -0.67 -27.48 4.77
N ARG A 241 -1.56 -28.39 5.15
CA ARG A 241 -1.30 -29.82 4.91
C ARG A 241 -1.37 -30.05 3.40
N ARG A 242 -0.31 -30.60 2.80
CA ARG A 242 -0.20 -30.72 1.35
C ARG A 242 -1.36 -31.50 0.73
N ASP A 243 -1.77 -32.59 1.38
CA ASP A 243 -2.84 -33.45 0.89
C ASP A 243 -4.19 -32.73 0.76
N ASP A 244 -4.42 -31.69 1.56
CA ASP A 244 -5.61 -30.85 1.49
C ASP A 244 -5.60 -29.88 0.29
N VAL A 245 -4.41 -29.55 -0.24
CA VAL A 245 -4.21 -28.50 -1.24
C VAL A 245 -3.20 -28.87 -2.34
N ASP A 246 -3.16 -30.14 -2.74
CA ASP A 246 -2.27 -30.64 -3.79
C ASP A 246 -2.49 -29.91 -5.15
N TRP A 247 -3.69 -29.40 -5.38
CA TRP A 247 -3.98 -28.49 -6.49
C TRP A 247 -3.21 -27.17 -6.42
N LEU A 248 -3.09 -26.59 -5.22
CA LEU A 248 -2.39 -25.33 -4.98
C LEU A 248 -0.89 -25.54 -5.12
N ASP A 249 -0.36 -26.65 -4.60
CA ASP A 249 1.04 -27.04 -4.79
C ASP A 249 1.38 -27.11 -6.29
N ARG A 250 0.56 -27.80 -7.10
CA ARG A 250 0.79 -27.89 -8.56
C ARG A 250 0.69 -26.54 -9.28
N ARG A 251 -0.26 -25.69 -8.90
CA ARG A 251 -0.51 -24.39 -9.58
C ARG A 251 0.44 -23.28 -9.13
N THR A 252 1.10 -23.42 -7.97
CA THR A 252 2.03 -22.41 -7.44
C THR A 252 3.46 -22.65 -7.94
N GLN A 253 4.08 -21.58 -8.43
CA GLN A 253 5.48 -21.56 -8.84
C GLN A 253 6.14 -20.25 -8.39
N ALA A 254 7.29 -20.35 -7.72
CA ALA A 254 8.06 -19.18 -7.30
C ALA A 254 8.42 -18.29 -8.51
N GLY A 255 8.27 -16.97 -8.32
CA GLY A 255 8.47 -15.97 -9.37
C GLY A 255 7.30 -15.81 -10.33
N ARG A 256 6.17 -16.51 -10.12
CA ARG A 256 4.95 -16.37 -10.92
C ARG A 256 3.80 -15.83 -10.09
N ALA A 257 2.96 -15.01 -10.72
CA ALA A 257 1.71 -14.57 -10.13
C ALA A 257 0.67 -15.70 -10.20
N LEU A 258 -0.19 -15.80 -9.18
CA LEU A 258 -1.35 -16.67 -9.21
C LEU A 258 -2.38 -16.16 -10.22
N ALA A 259 -2.96 -17.09 -10.98
CA ALA A 259 -4.03 -16.78 -11.95
C ALA A 259 -5.23 -16.15 -11.23
N SER A 260 -5.74 -15.02 -11.73
CA SER A 260 -6.76 -14.19 -11.07
C SER A 260 -8.09 -14.90 -10.83
N ASP A 261 -8.39 -15.91 -11.62
CA ASP A 261 -9.56 -16.78 -11.57
C ASP A 261 -9.41 -17.96 -10.60
N LEU A 262 -8.21 -18.24 -10.08
CA LEU A 262 -7.99 -19.29 -9.10
C LEU A 262 -8.78 -19.00 -7.81
N THR A 263 -9.72 -19.89 -7.48
CA THR A 263 -10.54 -19.80 -6.27
C THR A 263 -10.60 -21.13 -5.51
N LEU A 264 -10.96 -21.08 -4.23
CA LEU A 264 -11.21 -22.26 -3.40
C LEU A 264 -12.42 -23.08 -3.87
N ALA A 265 -13.44 -22.41 -4.41
CA ALA A 265 -14.67 -23.05 -4.87
C ALA A 265 -14.44 -23.99 -6.07
N GLU A 266 -13.45 -23.72 -6.93
CA GLU A 266 -13.02 -24.65 -8.01
C GLU A 266 -12.52 -26.01 -7.47
N HIS A 267 -12.25 -26.07 -6.17
CA HIS A 267 -11.67 -27.22 -5.48
C HIS A 267 -12.56 -27.72 -4.33
N ASP A 268 -13.86 -27.40 -4.37
CA ASP A 268 -14.87 -27.81 -3.37
C ASP A 268 -14.52 -27.37 -1.93
N LEU A 269 -13.80 -26.26 -1.79
CA LEU A 269 -13.42 -25.68 -0.50
C LEU A 269 -14.19 -24.37 -0.27
N GLU A 270 -14.83 -24.28 0.89
CA GLU A 270 -15.48 -23.06 1.38
C GLU A 270 -15.00 -22.78 2.80
N LEU A 271 -14.60 -21.54 3.08
CA LEU A 271 -14.18 -21.15 4.43
C LEU A 271 -15.40 -21.01 5.34
N SER A 272 -15.24 -21.43 6.59
CA SER A 272 -16.28 -21.35 7.62
C SER A 272 -15.90 -20.30 8.66
N THR A 273 -15.29 -20.72 9.76
CA THR A 273 -14.79 -19.83 10.81
C THR A 273 -13.31 -19.48 10.57
N SER A 274 -12.91 -18.34 11.11
CA SER A 274 -11.53 -17.86 11.08
C SER A 274 -11.13 -17.44 12.49
N HIS A 275 -9.97 -17.87 12.95
CA HIS A 275 -9.36 -17.36 14.18
C HIS A 275 -8.24 -16.41 13.79
N VAL A 276 -8.40 -15.13 14.10
CA VAL A 276 -7.47 -14.07 13.67
C VAL A 276 -6.97 -13.29 14.89
N SER A 277 -5.66 -13.19 15.03
CA SER A 277 -4.97 -12.25 15.93
C SER A 277 -4.30 -11.17 15.09
N ILE A 278 -4.51 -9.90 15.46
CA ILE A 278 -3.91 -8.75 14.79
C ILE A 278 -3.08 -7.99 15.81
N GLU A 279 -1.80 -7.83 15.52
CA GLU A 279 -0.83 -7.14 16.37
C GLU A 279 -0.15 -6.04 15.56
N THR A 280 0.42 -5.05 16.27
CA THR A 280 1.31 -4.08 15.64
C THR A 280 2.75 -4.57 15.75
N SER A 281 3.51 -4.41 14.68
CA SER A 281 4.92 -4.81 14.63
C SER A 281 5.74 -3.82 13.80
N HIS A 282 7.04 -4.07 13.75
CA HIS A 282 7.98 -3.32 12.96
C HIS A 282 8.51 -4.21 11.83
N CYS A 283 8.46 -3.69 10.61
CA CYS A 283 8.91 -4.39 9.42
C CYS A 283 10.40 -4.79 9.52
N GLY A 284 10.69 -6.06 9.28
CA GLY A 284 12.05 -6.58 9.14
C GLY A 284 12.74 -6.05 7.87
N GLN A 285 14.05 -6.27 7.74
CA GLN A 285 14.79 -5.85 6.54
C GLN A 285 14.25 -6.54 5.28
N PHE A 286 13.99 -7.85 5.37
CA PHE A 286 13.57 -8.68 4.25
C PHE A 286 12.24 -8.22 3.65
N GLU A 287 11.26 -7.93 4.51
CA GLU A 287 9.95 -7.40 4.14
C GLU A 287 10.05 -5.94 3.69
N ALA A 288 10.85 -5.11 4.37
CA ALA A 288 11.02 -3.70 4.02
C ALA A 288 11.57 -3.52 2.59
N ASP A 289 12.55 -4.34 2.20
CA ASP A 289 13.13 -4.33 0.85
C ASP A 289 12.08 -4.66 -0.22
N ARG A 290 11.17 -5.59 0.08
CA ARG A 290 10.09 -6.01 -0.84
C ARG A 290 8.94 -5.02 -0.89
N PHE A 291 8.63 -4.38 0.24
CA PHE A 291 7.64 -3.32 0.30
C PHE A 291 8.15 -2.00 -0.28
N GLY A 292 9.47 -1.81 -0.38
CA GLY A 292 10.07 -0.53 -0.74
C GLY A 292 9.85 0.55 0.32
N ILE A 293 9.83 0.16 1.60
CA ILE A 293 9.64 1.06 2.76
C ILE A 293 10.86 1.05 3.67
N ALA A 294 10.90 1.97 4.64
CA ALA A 294 11.98 1.99 5.61
C ALA A 294 11.92 0.76 6.55
N VAL A 295 13.10 0.27 6.94
CA VAL A 295 13.21 -0.75 7.98
C VAL A 295 12.57 -0.21 9.26
N ARG A 296 11.89 -1.09 10.00
CA ARG A 296 11.11 -0.74 11.19
C ARG A 296 9.86 0.12 10.95
N SER A 297 9.46 0.38 9.71
CA SER A 297 8.14 0.94 9.42
C SER A 297 7.04 0.11 10.10
N GLY A 298 5.98 0.77 10.55
CA GLY A 298 4.85 0.12 11.21
C GLY A 298 4.10 -0.81 10.27
N VAL A 299 3.90 -2.05 10.69
CA VAL A 299 3.13 -3.07 9.98
C VAL A 299 2.11 -3.69 10.92
N PHE A 300 1.03 -4.19 10.36
CA PHE A 300 0.17 -5.13 11.08
C PHE A 300 0.71 -6.54 10.89
N LEU A 301 0.96 -7.24 11.99
CA LEU A 301 1.24 -8.65 12.00
C LEU A 301 -0.07 -9.40 12.27
N VAL A 302 -0.48 -10.22 11.31
CA VAL A 302 -1.71 -10.99 11.39
C VAL A 302 -1.35 -12.47 11.48
N HIS A 303 -1.80 -13.14 12.54
CA HIS A 303 -1.80 -14.59 12.63
C HIS A 303 -3.23 -15.07 12.42
N SER A 304 -3.45 -15.92 11.43
CA SER A 304 -4.78 -16.45 11.12
C SER A 304 -4.77 -17.96 10.97
N THR A 305 -5.80 -18.62 11.49
CA THR A 305 -6.14 -20.00 11.15
C THR A 305 -7.49 -20.02 10.47
N GLU A 306 -7.54 -20.50 9.24
CA GLU A 306 -8.76 -20.60 8.43
C GLU A 306 -9.28 -22.03 8.47
N TYR A 307 -10.60 -22.19 8.62
CA TYR A 307 -11.23 -23.50 8.77
C TYR A 307 -12.21 -23.79 7.63
N VAL A 308 -12.28 -25.05 7.23
CA VAL A 308 -13.30 -25.56 6.29
C VAL A 308 -14.29 -26.45 7.03
N PRO A 309 -15.58 -26.44 6.64
CA PRO A 309 -16.59 -27.25 7.29
C PRO A 309 -16.37 -28.74 6.99
N THR A 310 -16.76 -29.58 7.94
CA THR A 310 -16.77 -31.03 7.82
C THR A 310 -18.09 -31.57 8.38
N PRO A 311 -18.51 -32.80 8.03
CA PRO A 311 -19.73 -33.38 8.60
C PRO A 311 -19.77 -33.43 10.13
N GLY A 312 -18.59 -33.44 10.79
CA GLY A 312 -18.46 -33.49 12.25
C GLY A 312 -18.05 -32.17 12.92
N GLY A 313 -17.99 -31.06 12.19
CA GLY A 313 -17.54 -29.77 12.72
C GLY A 313 -16.75 -28.96 11.69
N SER A 314 -15.54 -28.53 12.05
CA SER A 314 -14.64 -27.85 11.13
C SER A 314 -13.22 -28.36 11.31
N ARG A 315 -12.39 -28.22 10.29
CA ARG A 315 -10.97 -28.56 10.34
C ARG A 315 -10.14 -27.40 9.81
N PRO A 316 -8.91 -27.19 10.31
CA PRO A 316 -8.03 -26.17 9.75
C PRO A 316 -7.68 -26.51 8.30
N LEU A 317 -7.64 -25.49 7.46
CA LEU A 317 -7.15 -25.52 6.08
C LEU A 317 -5.79 -24.82 6.00
N GLU A 318 -5.70 -23.63 6.58
CA GLU A 318 -4.52 -22.79 6.52
C GLU A 318 -4.16 -22.24 7.90
N PHE A 319 -2.88 -22.23 8.21
CA PHE A 319 -2.30 -21.32 9.20
C PHE A 319 -1.43 -20.31 8.46
N ALA A 320 -1.64 -19.02 8.71
CA ALA A 320 -0.88 -17.97 8.05
C ALA A 320 -0.33 -16.96 9.03
N ARG A 321 0.88 -16.50 8.72
CA ARG A 321 1.48 -15.28 9.26
C ARG A 321 1.57 -14.27 8.14
N ALA A 322 0.92 -13.12 8.27
CA ALA A 322 0.90 -12.08 7.26
C ALA A 322 1.36 -10.76 7.84
N GLU A 323 2.25 -10.07 7.12
CA GLU A 323 2.66 -8.70 7.43
C GLU A 323 2.01 -7.76 6.43
N TYR A 324 1.17 -6.85 6.91
CA TYR A 324 0.50 -5.83 6.10
C TYR A 324 1.08 -4.45 6.38
N ARG A 325 1.23 -3.65 5.32
CA ARG A 325 1.66 -2.25 5.41
C ARG A 325 0.64 -1.40 6.17
N GLY A 326 1.02 -0.93 7.36
CA GLY A 326 0.14 -0.12 8.22
C GLY A 326 -0.15 1.28 7.66
N ASP A 327 0.68 1.77 6.75
CA ASP A 327 0.49 3.05 6.03
C ASP A 327 -0.55 2.95 4.90
N MET A 328 -0.78 1.75 4.35
CA MET A 328 -1.63 1.52 3.18
C MET A 328 -2.90 0.72 3.48
N VAL A 329 -2.90 -0.11 4.52
CA VAL A 329 -3.96 -1.09 4.80
C VAL A 329 -4.68 -0.75 6.09
N GLN A 330 -5.99 -0.97 6.12
CA GLN A 330 -6.79 -1.02 7.33
C GLN A 330 -7.69 -2.25 7.32
N PHE A 331 -8.14 -2.67 8.50
CA PHE A 331 -9.06 -3.79 8.68
C PHE A 331 -10.40 -3.28 9.20
N ARG A 332 -11.49 -3.67 8.55
CA ARG A 332 -12.85 -3.44 9.06
C ARG A 332 -13.41 -4.73 9.61
N LEU A 333 -13.77 -4.72 10.89
CA LEU A 333 -14.39 -5.86 11.57
C LEU A 333 -15.87 -5.57 11.78
N CYS A 334 -16.73 -6.47 11.31
CA CYS A 334 -18.16 -6.42 11.56
C CYS A 334 -18.50 -7.53 12.57
N SER A 335 -18.82 -7.15 13.81
CA SER A 335 -19.35 -8.09 14.80
C SER A 335 -20.87 -8.14 14.69
N ASN A 336 -21.44 -9.24 14.19
CA ASN A 336 -22.87 -9.48 14.31
C ASN A 336 -23.17 -9.98 15.72
N THR A 337 -23.59 -9.08 16.60
CA THR A 337 -23.90 -9.38 18.01
C THR A 337 -25.27 -10.04 18.18
N GLU A 338 -25.65 -11.01 17.34
CA GLU A 338 -26.86 -11.82 17.58
C GLU A 338 -26.58 -13.13 18.34
N ALA A 339 -25.33 -13.44 18.69
CA ALA A 339 -24.98 -14.71 19.35
C ALA A 339 -23.91 -14.62 20.45
N CYS A 340 -23.88 -13.54 21.24
CA CYS A 340 -22.95 -13.46 22.38
C CYS A 340 -23.60 -12.85 23.63
N TRP A 341 -24.72 -13.43 24.06
CA TRP A 341 -25.22 -13.30 25.42
C TRP A 341 -25.59 -14.69 25.91
N PHE A 342 -24.67 -15.37 26.62
CA PHE A 342 -24.95 -16.13 27.85
C PHE A 342 -23.64 -16.75 28.39
N SER A 343 -23.50 -16.69 29.72
CA SER A 343 -22.40 -17.16 30.57
C SER A 343 -21.12 -16.29 30.51
N THR A 344 -20.66 -15.64 31.57
CA THR A 344 -20.78 -15.92 33.01
C THR A 344 -20.67 -14.59 33.76
N GLY A 345 -21.55 -14.39 34.74
CA GLY A 345 -21.49 -13.24 35.63
C GLY A 345 -20.21 -13.24 36.48
N LEU A 346 -19.49 -12.13 36.44
CA LEU A 346 -18.55 -11.78 37.50
C LEU A 346 -19.15 -10.62 38.29
N THR A 347 -19.76 -10.97 39.43
CA THR A 347 -20.11 -10.00 40.47
C THR A 347 -18.82 -9.59 41.17
N VAL A 348 -18.36 -8.37 40.94
CA VAL A 348 -17.28 -7.77 41.73
C VAL A 348 -17.87 -7.37 43.09
N ARG A 349 -17.32 -7.94 44.17
CA ARG A 349 -17.49 -7.44 45.53
C ARG A 349 -16.30 -6.58 45.91
#